data_AF-R5AKP9-F1
#
_entry.id   AF-R5AKP9-F1
#
_cell.length_a   1.000
_cell.length_b   1.000
_cell.length_c   1.000
_cell.angle_alpha   90.00
_cell.angle_beta   90.00
_cell.angle_gamma   90.00
#
_symmetry.space_group_name_H-M   'P 1'
#
loop_
_entity.id
_entity.type
_entity.pdbx_description
1 polymer ?
#
loop_
_entity_poly.entity_id
_entity_poly.type
_entity_poly.pdbx_seq_one_letter_code
_entity_poly.pdbx_strand_id
1 'polypeptide(L)'
;MDCNCKSDKEKRSYHFNISEVVDCKIQEVMNFNFGGHHDLAAMVERVNEKGDISEKHAKELVVGIRLLHHVLKKCAGDNSIFSDFYPVFEEFKKAVKDHYNG
;
A
#
# COMPACT_ATOMS: atom_id res chain seq x y z
N MET A 1 14.78 -33.37 12.07
CA MET A 1 14.42 -32.71 10.80
C MET A 1 13.86 -31.35 11.16
N ASP A 2 14.74 -30.36 11.22
CA ASP A 2 14.42 -29.03 11.71
C ASP A 2 13.72 -28.25 10.59
N CYS A 3 12.39 -28.27 10.60
CA CYS A 3 11.58 -27.49 9.67
C CYS A 3 11.64 -26.03 10.09
N ASN A 4 12.45 -25.28 9.35
CA ASN A 4 12.65 -23.84 9.43
C ASN A 4 11.31 -23.10 9.29
N CYS A 5 10.73 -22.64 10.40
CA CYS A 5 9.51 -21.82 10.47
C CYS A 5 9.71 -20.47 9.76
N LYS A 6 9.68 -20.46 8.43
CA LYS A 6 9.62 -19.24 7.62
C LYS A 6 8.17 -18.78 7.50
N SER A 7 7.67 -18.18 8.57
CA SER A 7 6.45 -17.36 8.66
C SER A 7 5.25 -17.84 7.83
N ASP A 8 4.31 -18.52 8.48
CA ASP A 8 2.98 -18.90 7.96
C ASP A 8 2.06 -17.69 7.72
N LYS A 9 2.55 -16.63 7.08
CA LYS A 9 1.71 -15.51 6.66
C LYS A 9 1.23 -15.77 5.24
N GLU A 10 -0.07 -16.00 5.10
CA GLU A 10 -0.78 -16.09 3.83
C GLU A 10 -0.28 -15.00 2.87
N LYS A 11 0.23 -15.41 1.71
CA LYS A 11 0.66 -14.48 0.66
C LYS A 11 -0.59 -13.99 -0.07
N ARG A 12 -0.71 -12.68 -0.21
CA ARG A 12 -1.82 -12.03 -0.91
C ARG A 12 -1.30 -11.34 -2.15
N SER A 13 -2.06 -11.47 -3.23
CA SER A 13 -1.81 -10.79 -4.49
C SER A 13 -3.06 -10.02 -4.88
N TYR A 14 -2.85 -8.80 -5.34
CA TYR A 14 -3.89 -7.86 -5.70
C TYR A 14 -3.75 -7.51 -7.17
N HIS A 15 -4.88 -7.46 -7.88
CA HIS A 15 -4.96 -6.90 -9.23
C HIS A 15 -5.54 -5.50 -9.13
N PHE A 16 -4.78 -4.50 -9.56
CA PHE A 16 -5.24 -3.12 -9.66
C PHE A 16 -5.65 -2.85 -11.10
N ASN A 17 -6.86 -2.33 -11.30
CA ASN A 17 -7.35 -1.83 -12.58
C ASN A 17 -7.82 -0.39 -12.37
N ILE A 18 -7.42 0.50 -13.28
CA ILE A 18 -7.86 1.89 -13.29
C ILE A 18 -8.65 2.09 -14.58
N SER A 19 -9.88 2.57 -14.40
CA SER A 19 -10.73 3.03 -15.48
C SER A 19 -10.96 4.53 -15.30
N GLU A 20 -11.00 5.27 -16.40
CA GLU A 20 -11.35 6.68 -16.41
C GLU A 20 -12.71 6.91 -17.08
N VAL A 21 -13.34 8.04 -16.75
CA VAL A 21 -14.57 8.49 -17.40
C VAL A 21 -14.24 9.70 -18.27
N VAL A 22 -14.29 9.51 -19.59
CA VAL A 22 -14.10 10.58 -20.58
C VAL A 22 -15.37 10.69 -21.41
N ASP A 23 -15.93 11.89 -21.49
CA ASP A 23 -17.20 12.15 -22.20
C ASP A 23 -18.32 11.18 -21.82
N CYS A 24 -18.50 10.94 -20.52
CA CYS A 24 -19.47 10.01 -19.94
C CYS A 24 -19.28 8.53 -20.33
N LYS A 25 -18.12 8.16 -20.91
CA LYS A 25 -17.76 6.78 -21.25
C LYS A 25 -16.67 6.28 -20.31
N ILE A 26 -16.88 5.08 -19.76
CA ILE A 26 -15.86 4.39 -18.95
C ILE A 26 -14.91 3.67 -19.89
N GLN A 27 -13.60 3.86 -19.70
CA GLN A 27 -12.56 3.14 -20.42
C GLN A 27 -11.44 2.69 -19.48
N GLU A 28 -10.92 1.49 -19.68
CA GLU A 28 -9.75 0.99 -18.95
C GLU A 28 -8.47 1.66 -19.47
N VAL A 29 -7.60 2.09 -18.56
CA VAL A 29 -6.38 2.83 -18.91
C VAL A 29 -5.10 2.18 -18.43
N MET A 30 -5.13 1.49 -17.29
CA MET A 30 -3.97 0.77 -16.79
C MET A 30 -4.37 -0.31 -15.81
N ASN A 31 -3.60 -1.40 -15.79
CA ASN A 31 -3.70 -2.43 -14.77
C ASN A 31 -2.33 -2.96 -14.40
N PHE A 32 -2.19 -3.46 -13.17
CA PHE A 32 -0.96 -4.08 -12.68
C PHE A 32 -1.24 -5.02 -11.51
N ASN A 33 -0.31 -5.94 -11.27
CA ASN A 33 -0.37 -6.86 -10.14
C ASN A 33 0.56 -6.37 -9.01
N PHE A 34 0.08 -6.48 -7.77
CA PHE A 34 0.82 -6.10 -6.57
C PHE A 34 0.74 -7.24 -5.55
N GLY A 35 1.90 -7.81 -5.19
CA GLY A 35 2.00 -8.90 -4.22
C GLY A 35 2.56 -8.45 -2.88
N GLY A 36 2.06 -9.02 -1.77
CA GLY A 36 2.58 -8.74 -0.43
C GLY A 36 2.07 -9.69 0.65
N HIS A 37 2.54 -9.47 1.88
CA HIS A 37 2.08 -10.15 3.08
C HIS A 37 1.03 -9.35 3.86
N HIS A 38 0.52 -8.26 3.28
CA HIS A 38 -0.41 -7.35 3.94
C HIS A 38 -1.82 -7.60 3.45
N ASP A 39 -2.75 -7.66 4.41
CA ASP A 39 -4.17 -7.63 4.14
C ASP A 39 -4.66 -6.18 4.01
N LEU A 40 -4.87 -5.72 2.77
CA LEU A 40 -5.33 -4.35 2.52
C LEU A 40 -6.70 -4.07 3.13
N ALA A 41 -7.63 -5.05 3.13
CA ALA A 41 -8.97 -4.85 3.67
C ALA A 41 -8.92 -4.64 5.19
N ALA A 42 -8.23 -5.52 5.91
CA ALA A 42 -8.05 -5.39 7.35
C ALA A 42 -7.26 -4.12 7.75
N MET A 43 -6.36 -3.64 6.88
CA MET A 43 -5.70 -2.34 7.10
C MET A 43 -6.67 -1.18 6.95
N VAL A 44 -7.56 -1.20 5.96
CA VAL A 44 -8.59 -0.16 5.78
C VAL A 44 -9.56 -0.13 6.95
N GLU A 45 -9.98 -1.30 7.45
CA GLU A 45 -10.86 -1.40 8.62
C GLU A 45 -10.25 -0.69 9.83
N ARG A 46 -8.99 -0.98 10.19
CA ARG A 46 -8.30 -0.32 11.31
C ARG A 46 -8.18 1.19 11.15
N VAL A 47 -7.89 1.65 9.94
CA VAL A 47 -7.81 3.10 9.67
C VAL A 47 -9.19 3.74 9.83
N ASN A 48 -10.23 3.09 9.32
CA ASN A 48 -11.61 3.58 9.37
C ASN A 48 -12.18 3.59 10.80
N GLU A 49 -11.80 2.63 11.65
CA GLU A 49 -12.22 2.55 13.06
C GLU A 49 -11.79 3.77 13.89
N LYS A 50 -10.71 4.46 13.51
CA LYS A 50 -10.26 5.67 14.20
C LYS A 50 -11.18 6.88 13.99
N GLY A 51 -11.88 6.91 12.86
CA GLY A 51 -12.92 7.91 12.55
C GLY A 51 -12.43 9.34 12.30
N ASP A 52 -11.12 9.57 12.18
CA ASP A 52 -10.52 10.88 11.92
C ASP A 52 -10.40 11.22 10.43
N ILE A 53 -10.54 10.22 9.55
CA ILE A 53 -10.70 10.38 8.10
C ILE A 53 -11.88 9.57 7.57
N SER A 54 -12.40 9.91 6.39
CA SER A 54 -13.49 9.17 5.76
C SER A 54 -13.05 7.78 5.28
N GLU A 55 -13.99 6.84 5.15
CA GLU A 55 -13.72 5.51 4.61
C GLU A 55 -13.06 5.55 3.21
N LYS A 56 -13.49 6.52 2.38
CA LYS A 56 -12.87 6.79 1.07
C LYS A 56 -11.37 7.10 1.25
N HIS A 57 -11.04 8.04 2.13
CA HIS A 57 -9.65 8.44 2.36
C HIS A 57 -8.84 7.34 3.07
N ALA A 58 -9.47 6.48 3.88
CA ALA A 58 -8.83 5.31 4.47
C ALA A 58 -8.38 4.31 3.39
N LYS A 59 -9.25 4.03 2.41
CA LYS A 59 -8.93 3.20 1.24
C LYS A 59 -7.76 3.79 0.43
N GLU A 60 -7.82 5.08 0.13
CA GLU A 60 -6.77 5.81 -0.60
C GLU A 60 -5.43 5.79 0.15
N LEU A 61 -5.44 6.05 1.46
CA LEU A 61 -4.25 6.08 2.30
C LEU A 61 -3.56 4.71 2.34
N VAL A 62 -4.32 3.63 2.58
CA VAL A 62 -3.77 2.27 2.64
C VAL A 62 -3.16 1.88 1.29
N VAL A 63 -3.89 2.09 0.19
CA VAL A 63 -3.38 1.77 -1.16
C VAL A 63 -2.14 2.63 -1.48
N GLY A 64 -2.22 3.94 -1.26
CA GLY A 64 -1.15 4.88 -1.57
C GLY A 64 0.15 4.56 -0.83
N ILE A 65 0.08 4.33 0.49
CA ILE A 65 1.26 3.96 1.28
C ILE A 65 1.85 2.63 0.80
N ARG A 66 1.03 1.63 0.51
CA ARG A 66 1.53 0.31 0.10
C ARG A 66 2.19 0.33 -1.28
N LEU A 67 1.60 1.03 -2.23
CA LEU A 67 2.16 1.17 -3.58
C LEU A 67 3.43 2.04 -3.58
N LEU A 68 3.40 3.20 -2.92
CA LEU A 68 4.55 4.09 -2.84
C LEU A 68 5.72 3.45 -2.09
N HIS A 69 5.45 2.71 -1.00
CA HIS A 69 6.47 1.92 -0.29
C HIS A 69 7.19 0.96 -1.23
N HIS A 70 6.44 0.29 -2.10
CA HIS A 70 7.00 -0.71 -3.00
C HIS A 70 7.87 -0.07 -4.08
N VAL A 71 7.42 1.01 -4.71
CA VAL A 71 8.21 1.76 -5.71
C VAL A 71 9.50 2.28 -5.08
N LEU A 72 9.41 3.01 -3.96
CA LEU A 72 10.59 3.58 -3.32
C LEU A 72 11.58 2.50 -2.89
N LYS A 73 11.10 1.39 -2.29
CA LYS A 73 11.98 0.29 -1.87
C LYS A 73 12.66 -0.41 -3.04
N LYS A 74 11.99 -0.57 -4.18
CA LYS A 74 12.52 -1.28 -5.35
C LYS A 74 13.42 -0.41 -6.22
N CYS A 75 13.11 0.87 -6.33
CA CYS A 75 13.77 1.81 -7.21
C CYS A 75 14.75 2.76 -6.51
N ALA A 76 14.96 2.63 -5.19
CA ALA A 76 15.95 3.44 -4.47
C ALA A 76 17.37 3.32 -5.05
N GLY A 77 17.72 2.16 -5.64
CA GLY A 77 19.01 1.99 -6.32
C GLY A 77 19.06 2.58 -7.74
N ASP A 78 17.91 2.89 -8.33
CA ASP A 78 17.78 3.31 -9.73
C ASP A 78 17.75 4.84 -9.88
N ASN A 79 17.37 5.57 -8.83
CA ASN A 79 17.19 7.02 -8.88
C ASN A 79 17.45 7.68 -7.51
N SER A 80 18.30 8.72 -7.49
CA SER A 80 18.66 9.44 -6.26
C SER A 80 17.46 10.12 -5.59
N ILE A 81 16.46 10.57 -6.35
CA ILE A 81 15.23 11.16 -5.79
C ILE A 81 14.53 10.15 -4.87
N PHE A 82 14.53 8.87 -5.24
CA PHE A 82 13.92 7.83 -4.43
C PHE A 82 14.79 7.44 -3.23
N SER A 83 16.12 7.34 -3.39
CA SER A 83 17.00 7.08 -2.25
C SER A 83 16.94 8.18 -1.19
N ASP A 84 16.82 9.43 -1.62
CA ASP A 84 16.81 10.59 -0.73
C ASP A 84 15.48 10.70 0.01
N PHE A 85 14.36 10.41 -0.66
CA PHE A 85 13.02 10.48 -0.06
C PHE A 85 12.65 9.24 0.77
N TYR A 86 13.18 8.05 0.44
CA TYR A 86 12.75 6.80 1.06
C TYR A 86 12.86 6.79 2.60
N PRO A 87 13.93 7.30 3.24
CA PRO A 87 14.01 7.38 4.70
C PRO A 87 12.89 8.24 5.32
N VAL A 88 12.59 9.39 4.71
CA VAL A 88 11.51 10.29 5.16
C VAL A 88 10.15 9.59 5.05
N PHE A 89 9.93 8.88 3.95
CA PHE A 89 8.70 8.10 3.76
C PHE A 89 8.58 6.96 4.78
N GLU A 90 9.67 6.29 5.16
CA GLU A 90 9.65 5.24 6.19
C GLU A 90 9.24 5.80 7.57
N GLU A 91 9.72 6.99 7.93
CA GLU A 91 9.31 7.67 9.17
C GLU A 91 7.83 8.04 9.15
N PHE A 92 7.34 8.64 8.07
CA PHE A 92 5.92 8.93 7.89
C PHE A 92 5.06 7.66 8.00
N LYS A 93 5.44 6.60 7.29
CA LYS A 93 4.75 5.31 7.32
C LYS A 93 4.73 4.73 8.73
N LYS A 94 5.82 4.87 9.51
CA LYS A 94 5.87 4.44 10.90
C LYS A 94 4.88 5.24 11.76
N ALA A 95 4.85 6.57 11.63
CA ALA A 95 3.91 7.42 12.37
C ALA A 95 2.44 7.05 12.07
N VAL A 96 2.10 6.84 10.79
CA VAL A 96 0.78 6.36 10.37
C VAL A 96 0.47 5.01 10.99
N LYS A 97 1.42 4.07 10.93
CA LYS A 97 1.26 2.74 11.51
C LYS A 97 0.98 2.82 13.02
N ASP A 98 1.71 3.65 13.74
CA ASP A 98 1.58 3.78 15.19
C ASP A 98 0.23 4.43 15.57
N HIS A 99 -0.25 5.38 14.77
CA HIS A 99 -1.55 6.04 14.99
C HIS A 99 -2.76 5.11 14.80
N TYR A 100 -2.72 4.25 13.77
CA TYR A 100 -3.85 3.39 13.38
C TYR A 100 -3.75 1.93 13.88
N ASN A 101 -2.62 1.50 14.46
CA ASN A 101 -2.52 0.19 15.13
C ASN A 101 -2.40 0.28 16.66
N GLY A 102 -2.45 1.49 17.21
CA GLY A 102 -2.51 1.74 18.65
C GLY A 102 -3.92 1.72 19.20
#